data_AF-A0A7V9UHR1-F1
#
_entry.id   AF-A0A7V9UHR1-F1
#
_cell.length_a   1.000
_cell.length_b   1.000
_cell.length_c   1.000
_cell.angle_alpha   90.00
_cell.angle_beta   90.00
_cell.angle_gamma   90.00
#
_symmetry.space_group_name_H-M   'P 1'
#
loop_
_entity.id
_entity.type
_entity.pdbx_description
1 polymer ?
#
loop_
_entity_poly.entity_id
_entity_poly.type
_entity_poly.pdbx_seq_one_letter_code
_entity_poly.pdbx_strand_id
1 'polypeptide(L)'
;SEEKSYAGNFYQLHQLKKQRPNLKTLISLGGWTLSNPFSEMASTAARRENFAQNCVDFCKKYDFDGIDIDWEYPGFADHSGRPEDTVNFTLLLKTVSEKLRAQNPALLLTIAAPAGPNHYKNIEVSKIHLYLDWINIMGYDFHGPWGGDEDALTNHLAAIMPTEYGHPLFNVSSVIDYYISQGVPEEKIVLGLPLYGRSFASAKDTPSGLYSTYNGPGYATTEEVGYVFYSDIQKNLLNTYTSYWDPKALGAYIYNHTTKDFISYDSEQSWTLKAQIIKDRGLGGAMVWELGMDTMPDWKMMTHLNNQLK
;
A
#
# COMPACT_ATOMS: atom_id res chain seq x y z
N SER A 1 -36.83 2.45 -11.98
CA SER A 1 -35.44 2.52 -11.48
C SER A 1 -35.00 3.97 -11.61
N GLU A 2 -34.55 4.60 -10.53
CA GLU A 2 -33.94 5.93 -10.66
C GLU A 2 -32.64 5.80 -11.47
N GLU A 3 -32.62 6.43 -12.63
CA GLU A 3 -31.43 6.55 -13.47
C GLU A 3 -30.44 7.46 -12.72
N LYS A 4 -29.38 6.87 -12.18
CA LYS A 4 -28.32 7.61 -11.49
C LYS A 4 -27.59 8.51 -12.51
N SER A 5 -27.31 9.76 -12.15
CA SER A 5 -26.80 10.80 -13.05
C SER A 5 -25.29 10.77 -13.34
N TYR A 6 -24.58 9.70 -12.94
CA TYR A 6 -23.13 9.56 -13.12
C TYR A 6 -22.78 8.40 -14.05
N ALA A 7 -21.65 8.53 -14.77
CA ALA A 7 -21.16 7.58 -15.76
C ALA A 7 -19.73 7.11 -15.42
N GLY A 8 -19.06 6.40 -16.34
CA GLY A 8 -17.68 5.95 -16.20
C GLY A 8 -17.48 4.93 -15.06
N ASN A 9 -16.30 4.95 -14.45
CA ASN A 9 -15.88 3.95 -13.46
C ASN A 9 -16.84 3.88 -12.26
N PHE A 10 -17.35 5.02 -11.77
CA PHE A 10 -18.29 5.02 -10.63
C PHE A 10 -19.61 4.32 -10.98
N TYR A 11 -20.13 4.52 -12.19
CA TYR A 11 -21.33 3.81 -12.63
C TYR A 11 -21.06 2.31 -12.80
N GLN A 12 -19.91 1.94 -13.36
CA GLN A 12 -19.52 0.54 -13.51
C GLN A 12 -19.36 -0.16 -12.16
N LEU A 13 -18.75 0.47 -11.16
CA LEU A 13 -18.66 -0.04 -9.80
C LEU A 13 -20.04 -0.22 -9.17
N HIS A 14 -20.95 0.74 -9.35
CA HIS A 14 -22.34 0.60 -8.90
C HIS A 14 -23.05 -0.59 -9.56
N GLN A 15 -22.86 -0.82 -10.87
CA GLN A 15 -23.42 -2.01 -11.53
C GLN A 15 -22.78 -3.31 -11.02
N LEU A 16 -21.48 -3.30 -10.72
CA LEU A 16 -20.79 -4.46 -10.16
C LEU A 16 -21.33 -4.82 -8.79
N LYS A 17 -21.58 -3.83 -7.91
CA LYS A 17 -22.23 -4.05 -6.60
C LYS A 17 -23.61 -4.70 -6.72
N LYS A 18 -24.40 -4.39 -7.75
CA LYS A 18 -25.70 -5.07 -7.98
C LYS A 18 -25.53 -6.56 -8.28
N GLN A 19 -24.45 -6.93 -8.97
CA GLN A 19 -24.15 -8.32 -9.30
C GLN A 19 -23.45 -9.04 -8.13
N ARG A 20 -22.76 -8.30 -7.26
CA ARG A 20 -21.99 -8.78 -6.12
C ARG A 20 -22.42 -8.03 -4.85
N PRO A 21 -23.54 -8.39 -4.22
CA PRO A 21 -24.12 -7.60 -3.11
C PRO A 21 -23.24 -7.51 -1.86
N ASN A 22 -22.25 -8.40 -1.73
CA ASN A 22 -21.27 -8.38 -0.64
C ASN A 22 -20.05 -7.47 -0.94
N LEU A 23 -19.89 -6.99 -2.19
CA LEU A 23 -18.82 -6.07 -2.55
C LEU A 23 -19.05 -4.72 -1.89
N LYS A 24 -18.02 -4.20 -1.22
CA LYS A 24 -17.96 -2.84 -0.71
C LYS A 24 -17.02 -2.01 -1.57
N THR A 25 -17.45 -0.80 -1.93
CA THR A 25 -16.63 0.16 -2.66
C THR A 25 -16.37 1.36 -1.78
N LEU A 26 -15.11 1.61 -1.47
CA LEU A 26 -14.64 2.82 -0.79
C LEU A 26 -13.92 3.69 -1.82
N ILE A 27 -13.96 5.00 -1.62
CA ILE A 27 -13.16 5.95 -2.40
C ILE A 27 -11.91 6.29 -1.59
N SER A 28 -10.72 6.04 -2.16
CA SER A 28 -9.46 6.49 -1.57
C SER A 28 -9.24 7.96 -1.91
N LEU A 29 -9.07 8.77 -0.88
CA LEU A 29 -8.79 10.20 -0.98
C LEU A 29 -7.32 10.42 -0.64
N GLY A 30 -6.56 11.00 -1.56
CA GLY A 30 -5.12 11.23 -1.40
C GLY A 30 -4.29 10.38 -2.34
N GLY A 31 -3.35 9.63 -1.77
CA GLY A 31 -2.24 8.98 -2.43
C GLY A 31 -1.03 9.90 -2.56
N TRP A 32 0.06 9.33 -3.05
CA TRP A 32 1.37 9.98 -3.17
C TRP A 32 1.30 11.42 -3.70
N THR A 33 0.64 11.65 -4.84
CA THR A 33 0.66 12.97 -5.51
C THR A 33 -0.41 13.97 -5.01
N LEU A 34 -1.38 13.51 -4.21
CA LEU A 34 -2.54 14.33 -3.81
C LEU A 34 -2.65 14.52 -2.30
N SER A 35 -1.54 14.31 -1.59
CA SER A 35 -1.51 14.41 -0.13
C SER A 35 -1.25 15.81 0.43
N ASN A 36 -0.70 16.73 -0.37
CA ASN A 36 -0.37 18.11 0.06
C ASN A 36 -1.52 18.85 0.79
N PRO A 37 -2.80 18.74 0.38
CA PRO A 37 -3.88 19.46 1.04
C PRO A 37 -4.22 18.97 2.46
N PHE A 38 -3.81 17.77 2.87
CA PHE A 38 -4.27 17.17 4.12
C PHE A 38 -3.85 17.94 5.36
N SER A 39 -2.59 18.40 5.44
CA SER A 39 -2.11 19.12 6.64
C SER A 39 -2.96 20.37 6.92
N GLU A 40 -3.23 21.16 5.87
CA GLU A 40 -4.03 22.37 6.00
C GLU A 40 -5.51 22.07 6.28
N MET A 41 -6.06 21.00 5.68
CA MET A 41 -7.43 20.56 5.89
C MET A 41 -7.65 19.99 7.31
N ALA A 42 -6.66 19.31 7.88
CA ALA A 42 -6.73 18.72 9.22
C ALA A 42 -6.53 19.73 10.36
N SER A 43 -5.97 20.92 10.07
CA SER A 43 -5.40 21.84 11.08
C SER A 43 -6.41 22.54 11.99
N THR A 44 -7.69 22.66 11.61
CA THR A 44 -8.71 23.28 12.46
C THR A 44 -9.99 22.46 12.50
N ALA A 45 -10.74 22.57 13.61
CA ALA A 45 -12.00 21.85 13.77
C ALA A 45 -13.00 22.17 12.65
N ALA A 46 -13.11 23.44 12.24
CA ALA A 46 -14.01 23.86 11.17
C ALA A 46 -13.66 23.21 9.81
N ARG A 47 -12.37 23.05 9.51
CA ARG A 47 -11.93 22.42 8.26
C ARG A 47 -12.13 20.91 8.27
N ARG A 48 -11.84 20.24 9.38
CA ARG A 48 -12.13 18.82 9.57
C ARG A 48 -13.62 18.53 9.41
N GLU A 49 -14.48 19.37 10.00
CA GLU A 49 -15.93 19.25 9.88
C GLU A 49 -16.41 19.43 8.43
N ASN A 50 -15.88 20.42 7.72
CA ASN A 50 -16.19 20.63 6.31
C ASN A 50 -15.77 19.43 5.44
N PHE A 51 -14.57 18.91 5.66
CA PHE A 51 -14.09 17.72 4.96
C PHE A 51 -14.93 16.48 5.26
N ALA A 52 -15.26 16.24 6.52
CA ALA A 52 -16.12 15.13 6.93
C ALA A 52 -17.52 15.22 6.31
N GLN A 53 -18.09 16.43 6.20
CA GLN A 53 -19.35 16.64 5.48
C GLN A 53 -19.21 16.30 3.99
N ASN A 54 -18.14 16.72 3.32
CA ASN A 54 -17.89 16.39 1.93
C ASN A 54 -17.74 14.87 1.71
N CYS A 55 -17.12 14.16 2.65
CA CYS A 55 -17.04 12.70 2.63
C CYS A 55 -18.44 12.06 2.64
N VAL A 56 -19.31 12.50 3.55
CA VAL A 56 -20.71 12.04 3.60
C VAL A 56 -21.45 12.32 2.30
N ASP A 57 -21.29 13.54 1.76
CA ASP A 57 -21.98 13.95 0.55
C ASP A 57 -21.49 13.16 -0.67
N PHE A 58 -20.20 12.81 -0.72
CA PHE A 58 -19.63 11.93 -1.74
C PHE A 58 -20.25 10.54 -1.69
N CYS A 59 -20.27 9.90 -0.51
CA CYS A 59 -20.87 8.57 -0.34
C CYS A 59 -22.34 8.56 -0.79
N LYS A 60 -23.12 9.58 -0.39
CA LYS A 60 -24.52 9.72 -0.81
C LYS A 60 -24.68 9.89 -2.31
N LYS A 61 -23.87 10.77 -2.90
CA LYS A 61 -23.99 11.14 -4.32
C LYS A 61 -23.64 9.97 -5.24
N TYR A 62 -22.59 9.22 -4.91
CA TYR A 62 -22.00 8.21 -5.79
C TYR A 62 -22.22 6.77 -5.32
N ASP A 63 -22.97 6.55 -4.23
CA ASP A 63 -23.34 5.21 -3.70
C ASP A 63 -22.12 4.37 -3.24
N PHE A 64 -21.13 5.05 -2.64
CA PHE A 64 -19.97 4.41 -2.02
C PHE A 64 -20.28 3.98 -0.58
N ASP A 65 -19.70 2.86 -0.16
CA ASP A 65 -19.91 2.25 1.17
C ASP A 65 -18.98 2.83 2.24
N GLY A 66 -18.11 3.77 1.89
CA GLY A 66 -17.20 4.39 2.83
C GLY A 66 -16.10 5.21 2.18
N ILE A 67 -15.16 5.65 3.01
CA ILE A 67 -14.00 6.46 2.66
C ILE A 67 -12.74 5.72 3.09
N ASP A 68 -11.72 5.77 2.25
CA ASP A 68 -10.36 5.41 2.60
C ASP A 68 -9.51 6.69 2.56
N ILE A 69 -8.79 6.99 3.63
CA ILE A 69 -7.90 8.16 3.67
C ILE A 69 -6.47 7.69 3.46
N ASP A 70 -5.89 8.12 2.35
CA ASP A 70 -4.53 7.82 1.95
C ASP A 70 -3.68 9.09 2.03
N TRP A 71 -3.43 9.55 3.27
CA TRP A 71 -2.55 10.70 3.51
C TRP A 71 -1.12 10.19 3.63
N GLU A 72 -0.34 10.45 2.59
CA GLU A 72 1.09 10.16 2.56
C GLU A 72 1.88 11.45 2.79
N TYR A 73 2.57 11.70 3.90
CA TYR A 73 2.28 11.18 5.23
C TYR A 73 2.11 12.36 6.21
N PRO A 74 1.37 12.20 7.31
CA PRO A 74 1.38 13.16 8.41
C PRO A 74 2.81 13.55 8.80
N GLY A 75 3.12 14.85 8.82
CA GLY A 75 4.44 15.37 9.17
C GLY A 75 5.53 15.20 8.10
N PHE A 76 5.21 14.68 6.90
CA PHE A 76 6.18 14.56 5.82
C PHE A 76 6.29 15.88 5.02
N ALA A 77 7.46 16.51 5.10
CA ALA A 77 7.67 17.87 4.59
C ALA A 77 7.41 18.02 3.09
N ASP A 78 7.77 17.04 2.27
CA ASP A 78 7.60 17.10 0.81
C ASP A 78 6.11 17.13 0.42
N HIS A 79 5.24 16.59 1.28
CA HIS A 79 3.78 16.68 1.15
C HIS A 79 3.17 17.75 2.07
N SER A 80 3.93 18.83 2.32
CA SER A 80 3.50 19.99 3.13
C SER A 80 3.16 19.66 4.58
N GLY A 81 3.68 18.54 5.09
CA GLY A 81 3.41 18.08 6.45
C GLY A 81 4.03 18.97 7.52
N ARG A 82 3.38 19.00 8.69
CA ARG A 82 3.76 19.76 9.88
C ARG A 82 3.76 18.85 11.11
N PRO A 83 4.54 19.15 12.17
CA PRO A 83 4.55 18.33 13.38
C PRO A 83 3.16 18.16 14.03
N GLU A 84 2.29 19.15 13.91
CA GLU A 84 0.91 19.10 14.44
C GLU A 84 0.04 18.06 13.73
N ASP A 85 0.44 17.58 12.54
CA ASP A 85 -0.28 16.58 11.78
C ASP A 85 -0.49 15.28 12.56
N THR A 86 0.43 14.92 13.46
CA THR A 86 0.31 13.72 14.31
C THR A 86 -1.00 13.72 15.10
N VAL A 87 -1.32 14.84 15.75
CA VAL A 87 -2.57 14.98 16.51
C VAL A 87 -3.74 15.34 15.59
N ASN A 88 -3.50 16.18 14.58
CA ASN A 88 -4.56 16.61 13.67
C ASN A 88 -5.11 15.46 12.83
N PHE A 89 -4.29 14.47 12.46
CA PHE A 89 -4.75 13.28 11.76
C PHE A 89 -5.69 12.44 12.63
N THR A 90 -5.35 12.23 13.90
CA THR A 90 -6.27 11.57 14.86
C THR A 90 -7.59 12.30 14.98
N LEU A 91 -7.56 13.64 15.10
CA LEU A 91 -8.77 14.45 15.17
C LEU A 91 -9.57 14.41 13.87
N LEU A 92 -8.91 14.36 12.71
CA LEU A 92 -9.55 14.22 11.40
C LEU A 92 -10.29 12.89 11.31
N LEU A 93 -9.62 11.78 11.59
CA LEU A 93 -10.22 10.44 11.55
C LEU A 93 -11.40 10.32 12.51
N LYS A 94 -11.28 10.87 13.72
CA LYS A 94 -12.39 10.97 14.66
C LYS A 94 -13.59 11.69 14.05
N THR A 95 -13.38 12.92 13.55
CA THR A 95 -14.47 13.74 12.99
C THR A 95 -15.12 13.09 11.78
N VAL A 96 -14.34 12.50 10.87
CA VAL A 96 -14.87 11.78 9.69
C VAL A 96 -15.67 10.55 10.13
N SER A 97 -15.15 9.74 11.06
CA SER A 97 -15.83 8.55 11.57
C SER A 97 -17.17 8.91 12.22
N GLU A 98 -17.19 9.87 13.14
CA GLU A 98 -18.41 10.35 13.80
C GLU A 98 -19.45 10.84 12.79
N LYS A 99 -19.02 11.60 11.77
CA LYS A 99 -19.90 12.15 10.74
C LYS A 99 -20.49 11.07 9.82
N LEU A 100 -19.67 10.13 9.36
CA LEU A 100 -20.10 8.99 8.52
C LEU A 100 -21.13 8.13 9.28
N ARG A 101 -20.84 7.77 10.53
CA ARG A 101 -21.72 6.90 11.33
C ARG A 101 -23.01 7.59 11.77
N ALA A 102 -22.97 8.90 12.03
CA ALA A 102 -24.19 9.67 12.27
C ALA A 102 -25.13 9.68 11.06
N GLN A 103 -24.58 9.67 9.84
CA GLN A 103 -25.37 9.57 8.62
C GLN A 103 -25.89 8.15 8.37
N ASN A 104 -25.02 7.15 8.47
CA ASN A 104 -25.35 5.74 8.29
C ASN A 104 -24.31 4.90 9.04
N PRO A 105 -24.71 4.15 10.08
CA PRO A 105 -23.79 3.31 10.85
C PRO A 105 -23.02 2.27 10.02
N ALA A 106 -23.46 1.95 8.79
CA ALA A 106 -22.76 1.02 7.90
C ALA A 106 -21.64 1.65 7.06
N LEU A 107 -21.49 2.99 7.02
CA LEU A 107 -20.48 3.66 6.19
C LEU A 107 -19.07 3.52 6.77
N LEU A 108 -18.19 2.84 6.04
CA LEU A 108 -16.85 2.46 6.46
C LEU A 108 -15.86 3.63 6.41
N LEU A 109 -14.85 3.59 7.29
CA LEU A 109 -13.68 4.46 7.28
C LEU A 109 -12.41 3.61 7.45
N THR A 110 -11.51 3.72 6.49
CA THR A 110 -10.21 3.04 6.48
C THR A 110 -9.10 4.02 6.18
N ILE A 111 -7.85 3.55 6.32
CA ILE A 111 -6.68 4.28 5.82
C ILE A 111 -5.75 3.33 5.06
N ALA A 112 -4.97 3.88 4.14
CA ALA A 112 -3.67 3.32 3.78
C ALA A 112 -2.61 3.90 4.71
N ALA A 113 -1.78 3.04 5.31
CA ALA A 113 -0.83 3.42 6.34
C ALA A 113 0.61 3.03 5.98
N PRO A 114 1.59 3.87 6.32
CA PRO A 114 3.00 3.62 5.98
C PRO A 114 3.54 2.39 6.71
N ALA A 115 4.46 1.67 6.06
CA ALA A 115 5.17 0.56 6.69
C ALA A 115 6.57 0.89 7.22
N GLY A 116 7.08 2.10 6.98
CA GLY A 116 8.39 2.54 7.45
C GLY A 116 8.33 3.40 8.73
N PRO A 117 9.24 3.20 9.71
CA PRO A 117 9.33 4.01 10.93
C PRO A 117 9.48 5.50 10.71
N ASN A 118 10.04 5.91 9.57
CA ASN A 118 10.19 7.32 9.25
C ASN A 118 8.84 8.03 9.11
N HIS A 119 7.75 7.30 8.83
CA HIS A 119 6.42 7.86 8.65
C HIS A 119 5.44 7.42 9.74
N TYR A 120 5.38 6.13 10.11
CA TYR A 120 4.39 5.69 11.11
C TYR A 120 4.65 6.25 12.52
N LYS A 121 5.86 6.76 12.81
CA LYS A 121 6.16 7.44 14.08
C LYS A 121 5.44 8.78 14.23
N ASN A 122 4.99 9.36 13.12
CA ASN A 122 4.24 10.61 13.09
C ASN A 122 2.73 10.40 13.22
N ILE A 123 2.28 9.17 13.53
CA ILE A 123 0.86 8.81 13.65
C ILE A 123 0.61 8.28 15.06
N GLU A 124 -0.47 8.73 15.71
CA GLU A 124 -0.90 8.17 17.00
C GLU A 124 -1.64 6.83 16.78
N VAL A 125 -0.91 5.80 16.33
CA VAL A 125 -1.47 4.49 15.94
C VAL A 125 -2.40 3.91 17.02
N SER A 126 -2.02 4.05 18.30
CA SER A 126 -2.80 3.61 19.48
C SER A 126 -4.11 4.37 19.72
N LYS A 127 -4.38 5.43 18.97
CA LYS A 127 -5.62 6.21 19.05
C LYS A 127 -6.45 6.11 17.78
N ILE A 128 -5.81 6.09 16.62
CA ILE A 128 -6.54 6.15 15.34
C ILE A 128 -7.35 4.89 15.06
N HIS A 129 -6.89 3.70 15.47
CA HIS A 129 -7.56 2.42 15.20
C HIS A 129 -8.96 2.31 15.83
N LEU A 130 -9.26 3.16 16.81
CA LEU A 130 -10.58 3.26 17.45
C LEU A 130 -11.64 3.85 16.52
N TYR A 131 -11.23 4.61 15.50
CA TYR A 131 -12.12 5.30 14.57
C TYR A 131 -12.25 4.60 13.21
N LEU A 132 -11.42 3.60 12.96
CA LEU A 132 -11.28 2.90 11.68
C LEU A 132 -11.93 1.51 11.74
N ASP A 133 -12.50 1.06 10.62
CA ASP A 133 -12.90 -0.34 10.48
C ASP A 133 -11.67 -1.24 10.36
N TRP A 134 -10.71 -0.84 9.53
CA TRP A 134 -9.40 -1.48 9.39
C TRP A 134 -8.34 -0.52 8.84
N ILE A 135 -7.08 -0.98 8.86
CA ILE A 135 -5.88 -0.27 8.41
C ILE A 135 -5.22 -1.11 7.31
N ASN A 136 -5.10 -0.55 6.11
CA ASN A 136 -4.34 -1.15 5.02
C ASN A 136 -2.85 -0.76 5.19
N ILE A 137 -2.03 -1.64 5.75
CA ILE A 137 -0.58 -1.40 5.88
C ILE A 137 0.07 -1.60 4.51
N MET A 138 0.72 -0.58 3.97
CA MET A 138 1.45 -0.65 2.70
C MET A 138 2.76 -1.43 2.87
N GLY A 139 2.66 -2.76 2.98
CA GLY A 139 3.76 -3.71 3.23
C GLY A 139 4.71 -3.90 2.04
N TYR A 140 5.07 -2.80 1.39
CA TYR A 140 5.86 -2.67 0.18
C TYR A 140 6.51 -1.28 0.15
N ASP A 141 7.33 -1.01 -0.89
CA ASP A 141 8.17 0.18 -0.97
C ASP A 141 9.05 0.40 0.28
N PHE A 142 9.57 -0.70 0.82
CA PHE A 142 10.62 -0.69 1.84
C PHE A 142 11.94 -0.17 1.29
N HIS A 143 12.24 -0.51 0.04
CA HIS A 143 13.45 -0.10 -0.66
C HIS A 143 13.19 0.15 -2.14
N GLY A 144 13.89 1.15 -2.68
CA GLY A 144 13.76 1.57 -4.07
C GLY A 144 14.98 2.36 -4.55
N PRO A 145 15.04 2.72 -5.85
CA PRO A 145 16.21 3.39 -6.44
C PRO A 145 16.24 4.90 -6.13
N TRP A 146 15.86 5.29 -4.90
CA TRP A 146 15.67 6.68 -4.49
C TRP A 146 16.95 7.34 -3.98
N GLY A 147 17.98 6.53 -3.67
CA GLY A 147 19.22 6.98 -3.04
C GLY A 147 19.06 7.30 -1.55
N GLY A 148 20.15 7.74 -0.92
CA GLY A 148 20.22 7.96 0.53
C GLY A 148 20.81 6.77 1.28
N ASP A 149 21.04 6.94 2.59
CA ASP A 149 21.78 5.97 3.40
C ASP A 149 21.03 4.63 3.57
N GLU A 150 19.69 4.68 3.68
CA GLU A 150 18.84 3.50 3.84
C GLU A 150 18.64 2.72 2.53
N ASP A 151 18.85 3.38 1.38
CA ASP A 151 18.75 2.83 0.02
C ASP A 151 20.08 2.92 -0.73
N ALA A 152 21.21 2.81 -0.03
CA ALA A 152 22.53 2.88 -0.66
C ALA A 152 22.86 1.66 -1.54
N LEU A 153 22.14 0.55 -1.34
CA LEU A 153 22.32 -0.72 -2.04
C LEU A 153 20.98 -1.20 -2.60
N THR A 154 21.03 -1.99 -3.66
CA THR A 154 19.88 -2.75 -4.13
C THR A 154 19.33 -3.63 -3.02
N ASN A 155 18.01 -3.62 -2.87
CA ASN A 155 17.36 -4.32 -1.78
C ASN A 155 15.90 -4.65 -2.14
N HIS A 156 15.21 -5.31 -1.21
CA HIS A 156 13.87 -5.84 -1.43
C HIS A 156 12.80 -4.78 -1.20
N LEU A 157 11.92 -4.57 -2.18
CA LEU A 157 10.83 -3.60 -2.04
C LEU A 157 9.78 -4.06 -1.02
N ALA A 158 9.64 -5.37 -0.80
CA ALA A 158 8.54 -5.96 -0.05
C ALA A 158 9.00 -7.14 0.81
N ALA A 159 10.18 -7.01 1.43
CA ALA A 159 10.78 -7.99 2.33
C ALA A 159 9.79 -8.45 3.41
N ILE A 160 9.70 -9.77 3.64
CA ILE A 160 8.85 -10.30 4.70
C ILE A 160 9.58 -10.20 6.05
N MET A 161 10.87 -10.54 6.05
CA MET A 161 11.76 -10.55 7.21
C MET A 161 12.86 -9.50 7.06
N PRO A 162 13.56 -9.10 8.15
CA PRO A 162 14.66 -8.15 8.07
C PRO A 162 15.72 -8.56 7.04
N THR A 163 16.17 -7.57 6.27
CA THR A 163 17.23 -7.70 5.27
C THR A 163 18.61 -7.60 5.94
N GLU A 164 19.67 -8.06 5.25
CA GLU A 164 21.04 -8.00 5.79
C GLU A 164 21.58 -6.56 5.87
N TYR A 165 21.18 -5.73 4.91
CA TYR A 165 21.51 -4.31 4.82
C TYR A 165 20.23 -3.46 4.74
N GLY A 166 20.35 -2.16 4.99
CA GLY A 166 19.22 -1.24 5.07
C GLY A 166 18.66 -1.12 6.49
N HIS A 167 17.51 -0.47 6.62
CA HIS A 167 16.88 -0.24 7.93
C HIS A 167 16.25 -1.55 8.46
N PRO A 168 16.55 -2.01 9.69
CA PRO A 168 16.12 -3.33 10.18
C PRO A 168 14.61 -3.48 10.36
N LEU A 169 13.86 -2.37 10.38
CA LEU A 169 12.39 -2.35 10.49
C LEU A 169 11.66 -2.23 9.14
N PHE A 170 12.37 -2.16 8.02
CA PHE A 170 11.76 -2.10 6.68
C PHE A 170 11.42 -3.52 6.18
N ASN A 171 10.45 -4.15 6.83
CA ASN A 171 9.92 -5.46 6.44
C ASN A 171 8.51 -5.68 7.03
N VAL A 172 7.77 -6.62 6.41
CA VAL A 172 6.39 -6.95 6.78
C VAL A 172 6.25 -7.41 8.23
N SER A 173 7.15 -8.27 8.73
CA SER A 173 7.04 -8.76 10.12
C SER A 173 7.15 -7.62 11.12
N SER A 174 8.13 -6.73 10.94
CA SER A 174 8.40 -5.63 11.86
C SER A 174 7.27 -4.60 11.88
N VAL A 175 6.69 -4.26 10.73
CA VAL A 175 5.56 -3.32 10.70
C VAL A 175 4.30 -3.93 11.33
N ILE A 176 3.99 -5.20 11.08
CA ILE A 176 2.85 -5.87 11.74
C ILE A 176 3.04 -5.84 13.27
N ASP A 177 4.22 -6.25 13.74
CA ASP A 177 4.55 -6.27 15.16
C ASP A 177 4.45 -4.86 15.77
N TYR A 178 4.86 -3.81 15.04
CA TYR A 178 4.70 -2.43 15.48
C TYR A 178 3.22 -2.06 15.67
N TYR A 179 2.35 -2.26 14.68
CA TYR A 179 0.93 -1.89 14.79
C TYR A 179 0.22 -2.66 15.91
N ILE A 180 0.52 -3.96 16.08
CA ILE A 180 0.02 -4.76 17.19
C ILE A 180 0.52 -4.21 18.53
N SER A 181 1.82 -3.86 18.63
CA SER A 181 2.39 -3.27 19.85
C SER A 181 1.76 -1.92 20.24
N GLN A 182 1.18 -1.21 19.27
CA GLN A 182 0.43 0.02 19.49
C GLN A 182 -1.03 -0.23 19.91
N GLY A 183 -1.47 -1.50 20.02
CA GLY A 183 -2.80 -1.88 20.49
C GLY A 183 -3.85 -1.99 19.36
N VAL A 184 -3.43 -2.02 18.09
CA VAL A 184 -4.34 -2.30 16.98
C VAL A 184 -4.75 -3.78 17.04
N PRO A 185 -6.06 -4.09 17.11
CA PRO A 185 -6.53 -5.47 17.02
C PRO A 185 -6.07 -6.10 15.71
N GLU A 186 -5.58 -7.33 15.75
CA GLU A 186 -5.03 -8.05 14.60
C GLU A 186 -6.03 -8.11 13.45
N GLU A 187 -7.32 -8.33 13.73
CA GLU A 187 -8.39 -8.39 12.74
C GLU A 187 -8.66 -7.05 12.02
N LYS A 188 -8.11 -5.94 12.53
CA LYS A 188 -8.14 -4.63 11.87
C LYS A 188 -6.91 -4.35 11.01
N ILE A 189 -5.92 -5.24 10.99
CA ILE A 189 -4.71 -5.07 10.18
C ILE A 189 -4.93 -5.79 8.85
N VAL A 190 -4.84 -5.05 7.74
CA VAL A 190 -4.90 -5.59 6.39
C VAL A 190 -3.53 -5.41 5.73
N LEU A 191 -2.91 -6.51 5.30
CA LEU A 191 -1.56 -6.48 4.74
C LEU A 191 -1.58 -6.13 3.26
N GLY A 192 -0.91 -5.04 2.89
CA GLY A 192 -0.71 -4.60 1.50
C GLY A 192 0.31 -5.46 0.76
N LEU A 193 -0.03 -5.82 -0.48
CA LEU A 193 0.74 -6.65 -1.39
C LEU A 193 0.95 -5.92 -2.74
N PRO A 194 2.19 -5.76 -3.22
CA PRO A 194 2.48 -5.08 -4.48
C PRO A 194 2.31 -6.03 -5.68
N LEU A 195 1.72 -5.52 -6.76
CA LEU A 195 1.70 -6.10 -8.11
C LEU A 195 2.71 -5.40 -9.03
N TYR A 196 3.82 -4.97 -8.47
CA TYR A 196 4.90 -4.31 -9.19
C TYR A 196 6.25 -4.65 -8.56
N GLY A 197 7.31 -4.25 -9.26
CA GLY A 197 8.69 -4.32 -8.83
C GLY A 197 9.36 -2.96 -8.82
N ARG A 198 10.41 -2.84 -8.01
CA ARG A 198 11.33 -1.69 -8.00
C ARG A 198 12.65 -2.11 -8.64
N SER A 199 13.11 -1.32 -9.60
CA SER A 199 14.22 -1.65 -10.48
C SER A 199 15.40 -0.70 -10.31
N PHE A 200 16.59 -1.28 -10.26
CA PHE A 200 17.86 -0.61 -9.96
C PHE A 200 18.84 -0.87 -11.11
N ALA A 201 19.42 0.18 -11.67
CA ALA A 201 20.35 0.08 -12.78
C ALA A 201 21.78 -0.26 -12.30
N SER A 202 22.54 -0.99 -13.11
CA SER A 202 24.00 -1.15 -12.93
C SER A 202 24.44 -1.82 -11.60
N ALA A 203 23.62 -2.70 -11.04
CA ALA A 203 23.88 -3.43 -9.81
C ALA A 203 24.91 -4.56 -10.01
N LYS A 204 26.20 -4.28 -9.85
CA LYS A 204 27.29 -5.15 -10.34
C LYS A 204 28.22 -5.75 -9.29
N ASP A 205 28.07 -5.38 -8.03
CA ASP A 205 29.03 -5.74 -6.98
C ASP A 205 28.93 -7.22 -6.57
N THR A 206 27.77 -7.84 -6.80
CA THR A 206 27.54 -9.27 -6.52
C THR A 206 27.06 -10.03 -7.76
N PRO A 207 27.27 -11.36 -7.85
CA PRO A 207 26.81 -12.16 -8.99
C PRO A 207 25.30 -12.16 -9.22
N SER A 208 24.50 -11.77 -8.22
CA SER A 208 23.04 -11.71 -8.33
C SER A 208 22.50 -10.28 -8.30
N GLY A 209 23.36 -9.27 -8.20
CA GLY A 209 22.97 -7.88 -8.06
C GLY A 209 22.34 -7.52 -6.71
N LEU A 210 22.01 -8.47 -5.81
CA LEU A 210 21.51 -8.18 -4.47
C LEU A 210 22.60 -7.53 -3.61
N TYR A 211 22.23 -6.52 -2.81
CA TYR A 211 23.12 -5.73 -1.95
C TYR A 211 24.32 -5.13 -2.70
N SER A 212 24.07 -4.67 -3.93
CA SER A 212 25.05 -4.00 -4.76
C SER A 212 24.80 -2.50 -4.82
N THR A 213 25.85 -1.70 -4.98
CA THR A 213 25.69 -0.32 -5.42
C THR A 213 25.04 -0.29 -6.80
N TYR A 214 24.29 0.77 -7.08
CA TYR A 214 23.52 0.97 -8.30
C TYR A 214 23.64 2.40 -8.80
N ASN A 215 23.22 2.66 -10.03
CA ASN A 215 23.26 3.99 -10.65
C ASN A 215 21.86 4.46 -11.03
N GLY A 216 21.05 4.75 -10.01
CA GLY A 216 19.67 5.22 -10.17
C GLY A 216 18.68 4.15 -10.64
N PRO A 217 17.48 4.57 -11.07
CA PRO A 217 16.41 3.67 -11.48
C PRO A 217 16.77 2.88 -12.74
N GLY A 218 16.45 1.58 -12.72
CA GLY A 218 16.64 0.67 -13.84
C GLY A 218 15.46 0.62 -14.81
N TYR A 219 15.27 -0.55 -15.41
CA TYR A 219 14.12 -0.86 -16.27
C TYR A 219 12.78 -0.40 -15.68
N ALA A 220 11.87 0.09 -16.53
CA ALA A 220 10.53 0.50 -16.15
C ALA A 220 9.52 0.08 -17.22
N THR A 221 8.30 -0.28 -16.78
CA THR A 221 7.17 -0.56 -17.67
C THR A 221 6.42 0.73 -18.05
N THR A 222 6.55 1.77 -17.22
CA THR A 222 5.80 3.02 -17.34
C THR A 222 6.73 4.22 -17.47
N GLU A 223 6.16 5.43 -17.55
CA GLU A 223 6.92 6.67 -17.45
C GLU A 223 7.53 6.89 -16.05
N GLU A 224 7.00 6.23 -15.02
CA GLU A 224 7.64 6.21 -13.70
C GLU A 224 8.90 5.33 -13.75
N VAL A 225 10.06 5.99 -13.61
CA VAL A 225 11.37 5.35 -13.66
C VAL A 225 11.53 4.33 -12.54
N GLY A 226 12.11 3.17 -12.87
CA GLY A 226 12.33 2.10 -11.91
C GLY A 226 11.06 1.40 -11.40
N TYR A 227 9.89 1.63 -12.01
CA TYR A 227 8.62 0.99 -11.66
C TYR A 227 8.24 -0.04 -12.72
N VAL A 228 8.13 -1.31 -12.32
CA VAL A 228 7.93 -2.44 -13.25
C VAL A 228 6.64 -3.17 -12.91
N PHE A 229 5.70 -3.29 -13.84
CA PHE A 229 4.46 -4.02 -13.56
C PHE A 229 4.74 -5.52 -13.42
N TYR A 230 4.03 -6.20 -12.52
CA TYR A 230 4.14 -7.66 -12.38
C TYR A 230 3.84 -8.39 -13.69
N SER A 231 2.85 -7.90 -14.44
CA SER A 231 2.51 -8.44 -15.76
C SER A 231 3.67 -8.41 -16.76
N ASP A 232 4.52 -7.39 -16.69
CA ASP A 232 5.69 -7.22 -17.55
C ASP A 232 6.84 -8.12 -17.09
N ILE A 233 7.04 -8.21 -15.77
CA ILE A 233 7.96 -9.19 -15.15
C ILE A 233 7.65 -10.59 -15.68
N GLN A 234 6.38 -11.03 -15.57
CA GLN A 234 5.95 -12.37 -15.99
C GLN A 234 6.10 -12.60 -17.50
N LYS A 235 5.68 -11.64 -18.32
CA LYS A 235 5.58 -11.84 -19.78
C LYS A 235 6.92 -11.67 -20.49
N ASN A 236 7.71 -10.68 -20.07
CA ASN A 236 8.84 -10.20 -20.87
C ASN A 236 10.19 -10.41 -20.17
N LEU A 237 10.24 -10.37 -18.84
CA LEU A 237 11.52 -10.34 -18.11
C LEU A 237 11.97 -11.72 -17.62
N LEU A 238 11.06 -12.60 -17.17
CA LEU A 238 11.45 -13.92 -16.63
C LEU A 238 12.22 -14.83 -17.61
N ASN A 239 12.12 -14.59 -18.92
CA ASN A 239 12.85 -15.35 -19.93
C ASN A 239 14.27 -14.82 -20.19
N THR A 240 14.57 -13.58 -19.79
CA THR A 240 15.86 -12.92 -20.06
C THR A 240 16.62 -12.57 -18.79
N TYR A 241 15.95 -12.53 -17.64
CA TYR A 241 16.53 -12.31 -16.32
C TYR A 241 16.63 -13.65 -15.58
N THR A 242 17.64 -13.78 -14.72
CA THR A 242 17.73 -14.91 -13.79
C THR A 242 16.92 -14.61 -12.54
N SER A 243 16.05 -15.54 -12.13
CA SER A 243 15.27 -15.42 -10.89
C SER A 243 16.07 -15.91 -9.69
N TYR A 244 15.95 -15.19 -8.58
CA TYR A 244 16.60 -15.51 -7.32
C TYR A 244 15.60 -15.39 -6.15
N TRP A 245 15.96 -16.05 -5.05
CA TRP A 245 15.22 -16.00 -3.79
C TRP A 245 16.20 -15.72 -2.65
N ASP A 246 15.93 -14.70 -1.86
CA ASP A 246 16.66 -14.42 -0.63
C ASP A 246 15.98 -15.15 0.55
N PRO A 247 16.59 -16.21 1.12
CA PRO A 247 16.01 -16.94 2.23
C PRO A 247 16.02 -16.17 3.57
N LYS A 248 16.83 -15.10 3.70
CA LYS A 248 16.82 -14.27 4.92
C LYS A 248 15.64 -13.32 4.93
N ALA A 249 15.47 -12.55 3.84
CA ALA A 249 14.38 -11.60 3.70
C ALA A 249 13.04 -12.24 3.30
N LEU A 250 13.10 -13.49 2.80
CA LEU A 250 12.00 -14.19 2.12
C LEU A 250 11.42 -13.36 0.97
N GLY A 251 12.33 -12.80 0.16
CA GLY A 251 12.03 -11.89 -0.94
C GLY A 251 12.48 -12.45 -2.29
N ALA A 252 11.67 -12.22 -3.33
CA ALA A 252 11.99 -12.56 -4.69
C ALA A 252 12.63 -11.37 -5.43
N TYR A 253 13.54 -11.68 -6.34
CA TYR A 253 14.10 -10.70 -7.25
C TYR A 253 14.59 -11.37 -8.53
N ILE A 254 14.71 -10.59 -9.59
CA ILE A 254 15.30 -11.01 -10.85
C ILE A 254 16.49 -10.11 -11.21
N TYR A 255 17.46 -10.68 -11.90
CA TYR A 255 18.69 -9.98 -12.28
C TYR A 255 19.09 -10.27 -13.72
N ASN A 256 19.40 -9.21 -14.46
CA ASN A 256 19.89 -9.31 -15.83
C ASN A 256 21.42 -9.31 -15.86
N HIS A 257 22.02 -10.41 -16.25
CA HIS A 257 23.48 -10.54 -16.30
C HIS A 257 24.15 -9.69 -17.39
N THR A 258 23.40 -9.18 -18.36
CA THR A 258 23.91 -8.32 -19.42
C THR A 258 23.78 -6.84 -19.05
N THR A 259 22.58 -6.37 -18.75
CA THR A 259 22.32 -4.95 -18.42
C THR A 259 22.70 -4.59 -16.99
N LYS A 260 22.83 -5.61 -16.12
CA LYS A 260 23.06 -5.45 -14.67
C LYS A 260 21.87 -4.80 -13.96
N ASP A 261 20.67 -4.88 -14.54
CA ASP A 261 19.45 -4.45 -13.87
C ASP A 261 19.04 -5.48 -12.80
N PHE A 262 18.75 -4.97 -11.61
CA PHE A 262 18.19 -5.72 -10.49
C PHE A 262 16.75 -5.27 -10.27
N ILE A 263 15.81 -6.21 -10.16
CA ILE A 263 14.40 -5.92 -9.93
C ILE A 263 13.92 -6.75 -8.75
N SER A 264 13.60 -6.10 -7.64
CA SER A 264 12.85 -6.74 -6.55
C SER A 264 11.36 -6.71 -6.88
N TYR A 265 10.62 -7.75 -6.48
CA TYR A 265 9.16 -7.84 -6.64
C TYR A 265 8.59 -8.91 -5.70
N ASP A 266 7.26 -8.94 -5.55
CA ASP A 266 6.59 -10.09 -4.93
C ASP A 266 6.27 -11.18 -5.97
N SER A 267 6.72 -12.41 -5.71
CA SER A 267 6.37 -13.61 -6.45
C SER A 267 5.20 -14.38 -5.83
N GLU A 268 4.66 -15.39 -6.53
CA GLU A 268 3.68 -16.34 -5.98
C GLU A 268 4.14 -16.95 -4.64
N GLN A 269 5.44 -17.27 -4.52
CA GLN A 269 6.02 -17.80 -3.28
C GLN A 269 5.94 -16.79 -2.13
N SER A 270 6.29 -15.52 -2.39
CA SER A 270 6.18 -14.47 -1.38
C SER A 270 4.73 -14.22 -0.96
N TRP A 271 3.77 -14.24 -1.90
CA TRP A 271 2.35 -14.10 -1.60
C TRP A 271 1.78 -15.29 -0.84
N THR A 272 2.25 -16.51 -1.10
CA THR A 272 1.91 -17.68 -0.27
C THR A 272 2.36 -17.48 1.17
N LEU A 273 3.59 -17.01 1.39
CA LEU A 273 4.10 -16.76 2.74
C LEU A 273 3.35 -15.61 3.43
N LYS A 274 3.06 -14.51 2.73
CA LYS A 274 2.28 -13.39 3.27
C LYS A 274 0.83 -13.80 3.59
N ALA A 275 0.19 -14.61 2.74
CA ALA A 275 -1.13 -15.17 3.02
C ALA A 275 -1.10 -16.12 4.24
N GLN A 276 -0.02 -16.87 4.43
CA GLN A 276 0.17 -17.69 5.62
C GLN A 276 0.31 -16.82 6.88
N ILE A 277 1.09 -15.73 6.82
CA ILE A 277 1.20 -14.75 7.92
C ILE A 277 -0.16 -14.16 8.27
N ILE A 278 -0.96 -13.76 7.26
CA ILE A 278 -2.31 -13.23 7.46
C ILE A 278 -3.16 -14.23 8.26
N LYS A 279 -3.15 -15.51 7.88
CA LYS A 279 -3.91 -16.55 8.57
C LYS A 279 -3.37 -16.85 9.97
N ASP A 280 -2.06 -17.05 10.12
CA ASP A 280 -1.45 -17.46 11.39
C ASP A 280 -1.51 -16.38 12.46
N ARG A 281 -1.48 -15.10 12.04
CA ARG A 281 -1.59 -13.95 12.94
C ARG A 281 -3.04 -13.47 13.12
N GLY A 282 -4.01 -14.05 12.44
CA GLY A 282 -5.41 -13.63 12.50
C GLY A 282 -5.65 -12.22 11.96
N LEU A 283 -4.88 -11.80 10.95
CA LEU A 283 -5.02 -10.46 10.35
C LEU A 283 -6.35 -10.33 9.59
N GLY A 284 -6.84 -9.11 9.44
CA GLY A 284 -8.10 -8.79 8.77
C GLY A 284 -8.16 -9.15 7.27
N GLY A 285 -7.01 -9.29 6.61
CA GLY A 285 -6.94 -9.75 5.23
C GLY A 285 -5.76 -9.18 4.44
N ALA A 286 -5.92 -9.11 3.12
CA ALA A 286 -4.94 -8.54 2.19
C ALA A 286 -5.53 -7.34 1.41
N MET A 287 -4.68 -6.35 1.15
CA MET A 287 -4.90 -5.26 0.20
C MET A 287 -3.88 -5.42 -0.93
N VAL A 288 -4.23 -5.05 -2.17
CA VAL A 288 -3.36 -5.20 -3.34
C VAL A 288 -3.18 -3.88 -4.07
N TRP A 289 -1.94 -3.47 -4.30
CA TRP A 289 -1.59 -2.29 -5.12
C TRP A 289 -0.80 -2.70 -6.38
N GLU A 290 -1.29 -2.49 -7.60
CA GLU A 290 -2.69 -2.24 -7.90
C GLU A 290 -3.21 -3.23 -8.95
N LEU A 291 -4.53 -3.42 -8.96
CA LEU A 291 -5.19 -4.52 -9.66
C LEU A 291 -4.79 -4.58 -11.14
N GLY A 292 -4.67 -3.42 -11.80
CA GLY A 292 -4.34 -3.32 -13.23
C GLY A 292 -2.97 -3.87 -13.64
N MET A 293 -2.08 -4.15 -12.68
CA MET A 293 -0.71 -4.59 -12.94
C MET A 293 -0.54 -6.12 -12.95
N ASP A 294 -1.59 -6.89 -12.69
CA ASP A 294 -1.59 -8.37 -12.81
C ASP A 294 -1.66 -8.84 -14.29
N THR A 295 -1.42 -10.13 -14.53
CA THR A 295 -1.49 -10.73 -15.86
C THR A 295 -2.93 -10.94 -16.32
N MET A 296 -3.36 -10.18 -17.33
CA MET A 296 -4.62 -10.45 -18.05
C MET A 296 -4.47 -11.57 -19.10
N PRO A 297 -5.51 -12.41 -19.31
CA PRO A 297 -6.84 -12.38 -18.68
C PRO A 297 -6.97 -13.22 -17.39
N ASP A 298 -5.91 -13.97 -17.01
CA ASP A 298 -6.00 -15.00 -15.97
C ASP A 298 -5.96 -14.45 -14.54
N TRP A 299 -5.56 -13.18 -14.36
CA TRP A 299 -5.36 -12.54 -13.06
C TRP A 299 -4.58 -13.45 -12.11
N LYS A 300 -3.38 -13.86 -12.55
CA LYS A 300 -2.64 -14.98 -11.97
C LYS A 300 -2.42 -14.78 -10.48
N MET A 301 -1.98 -13.59 -10.08
CA MET A 301 -1.69 -13.29 -8.68
C MET A 301 -2.96 -13.14 -7.85
N MET A 302 -4.01 -12.49 -8.38
CA MET A 302 -5.29 -12.39 -7.67
C MET A 302 -5.97 -13.76 -7.48
N THR A 303 -5.93 -14.62 -8.50
CA THR A 303 -6.42 -16.00 -8.44
C THR A 303 -5.61 -16.80 -7.42
N HIS A 304 -4.28 -16.67 -7.41
CA HIS A 304 -3.40 -17.29 -6.43
C HIS A 304 -3.74 -16.84 -5.01
N LEU A 305 -3.80 -15.54 -4.74
CA LEU A 305 -4.10 -14.98 -3.43
C LEU A 305 -5.44 -15.46 -2.88
N ASN A 306 -6.49 -15.45 -3.72
CA ASN A 306 -7.81 -15.94 -3.37
C ASN A 306 -7.81 -17.44 -3.00
N ASN A 307 -6.93 -18.24 -3.60
CA ASN A 307 -6.79 -19.65 -3.22
C ASN A 307 -6.00 -19.82 -1.91
N GLN A 308 -5.04 -18.95 -1.62
CA GLN A 308 -4.24 -19.03 -0.39
C GLN A 308 -5.00 -18.55 0.86
N LEU A 309 -5.95 -17.63 0.71
CA LEU A 309 -6.72 -17.02 1.81
C LEU A 309 -8.04 -17.76 2.14
N LYS A 310 -8.47 -18.69 1.28
CA LYS A 310 -9.60 -19.58 1.57
C LYS A 310 -9.19 -20.74 2.47
#